data_AF-A0A644ZZH1-F1
#
_entry.id   AF-A0A644ZZH1-F1
#
_cell.length_a   1.000
_cell.length_b   1.000
_cell.length_c   1.000
_cell.angle_alpha   90.00
_cell.angle_beta   90.00
_cell.angle_gamma   90.00
#
_symmetry.space_group_name_H-M   'P 1'
#
loop_
_entity.id
_entity.type
_entity.pdbx_description
1 polymer ?
#
loop_
_entity_poly.entity_id
_entity_poly.type
_entity_poly.pdbx_seq_one_letter_code
_entity_poly.pdbx_strand_id
1 'polypeptide(L)'
;MRSIRAWLKGESGQSAIIVAISMVVLCGFAALAIDIGRISVTRGQLQNAADAAALAGAQALPTAAAAQSQAVLYAGINGVSAANTTATTPFSGTSSKIEVVCRGTVPYTFARVFGLSAKDISARSVAQKQGMSGGAFGYAIFSGSTLDLMQMSSQNLTIDGSVHSNADILLTGTVKITGNAESVKSFSAYVTSIIVGGTCQGSSISVSGGSINVPTRISSPAVTIAMPDFSTELKEDASAGGSYFTTSKTYSAGIISLDSPIYVDGGSLTLNGNSFTGQGCMVATGNIQVNGNLTRSGSSSSICLYSKTGDIQINTSVSRIDGSLYAPNGIIQINGNVTINGRIIAKKVQINGSTVNIISSSGDLACLPGTSVSLVE
;
A
#
# COMPACT_ATOMS: atom_id res chain seq x y z
N MET A 1 -44.92 66.66 31.01
CA MET A 1 -44.91 65.17 31.08
C MET A 1 -46.27 64.48 30.87
N ARG A 2 -47.39 65.19 30.60
CA ARG A 2 -48.70 64.56 30.36
C ARG A 2 -49.00 64.22 28.88
N SER A 3 -48.32 64.84 27.91
CA SER A 3 -48.56 64.67 26.47
C SER A 3 -47.84 63.46 25.85
N ILE A 4 -46.69 63.02 26.38
CA ILE A 4 -45.98 61.81 25.92
C ILE A 4 -46.76 60.54 26.27
N ARG A 5 -47.49 60.53 27.40
CA ARG A 5 -48.35 59.40 27.81
C ARG A 5 -49.64 59.27 26.99
N ALA A 6 -50.05 60.30 26.26
CA ALA A 6 -51.25 60.27 25.42
C ALA A 6 -50.96 59.70 24.02
N TRP A 7 -49.77 59.95 23.48
CA TRP A 7 -49.32 59.37 22.20
C TRP A 7 -49.07 57.85 22.29
N LEU A 8 -48.56 57.36 23.42
CA LEU A 8 -48.42 55.92 23.69
C LEU A 8 -49.75 55.18 23.89
N LYS A 9 -50.87 55.88 24.06
CA LYS A 9 -52.18 55.26 24.31
C LYS A 9 -53.01 55.00 23.04
N GLY A 10 -52.68 55.64 21.91
CA GLY A 10 -53.46 55.55 20.67
C GLY A 10 -53.05 54.44 19.69
N GLU A 11 -51.81 53.94 19.77
CA GLU A 11 -51.26 52.93 18.83
C GLU A 11 -50.85 51.61 19.51
N SER A 12 -51.24 51.44 20.78
CA SER A 12 -50.90 50.26 21.60
C SER A 12 -51.57 48.95 21.11
N GLY A 13 -52.66 49.05 20.34
CA GLY A 13 -53.36 47.89 19.76
C GLY A 13 -52.67 47.33 18.50
N GLN A 14 -52.31 48.19 17.55
CA GLN A 14 -51.70 47.76 16.28
C GLN A 14 -50.26 47.28 16.46
N SER A 15 -49.48 47.96 17.30
CA SER A 15 -48.12 47.55 17.64
C SER A 15 -48.08 46.17 18.31
N ALA A 16 -49.05 45.86 19.20
CA ALA A 16 -49.17 44.54 19.80
C ALA A 16 -49.42 43.42 18.77
N ILE A 17 -50.26 43.68 17.75
CA ILE A 17 -50.56 42.72 16.68
C ILE A 17 -49.30 42.46 15.83
N ILE A 18 -48.60 43.52 15.41
CA ILE A 18 -47.37 43.39 14.61
C ILE A 18 -46.29 42.65 15.39
N VAL A 19 -46.12 42.94 16.68
CA VAL A 19 -45.16 42.25 17.56
C VAL A 19 -45.54 40.78 17.72
N ALA A 20 -46.83 40.46 17.91
CA ALA A 20 -47.30 39.08 18.03
C ALA A 20 -47.01 38.27 16.76
N ILE A 21 -47.33 38.82 15.58
CA ILE A 21 -47.05 38.17 14.28
C ILE A 21 -45.53 38.01 14.07
N SER A 22 -44.76 39.05 14.38
CA SER A 22 -43.29 39.00 14.25
C SER A 22 -42.67 37.95 15.16
N MET A 23 -43.18 37.79 16.39
CA MET A 23 -42.71 36.76 17.32
C MET A 23 -42.98 35.34 16.79
N VAL A 24 -44.14 35.11 16.17
CA VAL A 24 -44.48 33.84 15.53
C VAL A 24 -43.54 33.54 14.36
N VAL A 25 -43.25 34.53 13.52
CA VAL A 25 -42.32 34.39 12.40
C VAL A 25 -40.89 34.10 12.89
N LEU A 26 -40.41 34.81 13.91
CA LEU A 26 -39.10 34.56 14.51
C LEU A 26 -38.99 33.17 15.13
N CYS A 27 -40.04 32.70 15.81
CA CYS A 27 -40.10 31.34 16.33
C CYS A 27 -40.09 30.30 15.20
N GLY A 28 -40.77 30.58 14.08
CA GLY A 28 -40.74 29.74 12.88
C GLY A 28 -39.34 29.60 12.28
N PHE A 29 -38.58 30.70 12.21
CA PHE A 29 -37.18 30.65 11.76
C PHE A 29 -36.27 29.90 12.74
N ALA A 30 -36.45 30.09 14.05
CA ALA A 30 -35.70 29.35 15.07
C ALA A 30 -35.98 27.84 15.00
N ALA A 31 -37.23 27.45 14.82
CA ALA A 31 -37.67 26.09 14.59
C ALA A 31 -36.99 25.44 13.38
N LEU A 32 -36.99 26.14 12.23
CA LEU A 32 -36.32 25.68 11.02
C LEU A 32 -34.81 25.54 11.22
N ALA A 33 -34.18 26.51 11.89
CA ALA A 33 -32.75 26.49 12.19
C ALA A 33 -32.38 25.28 13.06
N ILE A 34 -33.20 24.92 14.07
CA ILE A 34 -32.98 23.75 14.92
C ILE A 34 -33.08 22.46 14.11
N ASP A 35 -34.11 22.30 13.28
CA ASP A 35 -34.31 21.08 12.50
C ASP A 35 -33.21 20.88 11.44
N ILE A 36 -32.81 21.94 10.73
CA ILE A 36 -31.68 21.90 9.80
C ILE A 36 -30.38 21.63 10.56
N GLY A 37 -30.17 22.28 11.71
CA GLY A 37 -28.99 22.08 12.55
C GLY A 37 -28.82 20.62 12.97
N ARG A 38 -29.90 19.96 13.41
CA ARG A 38 -29.88 18.53 13.77
C ARG A 38 -29.54 17.63 12.58
N ILE A 39 -30.12 17.91 11.41
CA ILE A 39 -29.82 17.15 10.19
C ILE A 39 -28.34 17.29 9.83
N SER A 40 -27.82 18.52 9.85
CA SER A 40 -26.41 18.81 9.53
C SER A 40 -25.44 18.13 10.48
N VAL A 41 -25.69 18.18 11.79
CA VAL A 41 -24.87 17.49 12.80
C VAL A 41 -24.91 15.97 12.61
N THR A 42 -26.10 15.40 12.43
CA THR A 42 -26.24 13.94 12.25
C THR A 42 -25.57 13.49 10.95
N ARG A 43 -25.66 14.27 9.88
CA ARG A 43 -24.95 13.98 8.62
C ARG A 43 -23.43 13.99 8.82
N GLY A 44 -22.89 14.94 9.58
CA GLY A 44 -21.47 14.95 9.95
C GLY A 44 -21.06 13.73 10.75
N GLN A 45 -21.89 13.30 11.71
CA GLN A 45 -21.65 12.06 12.48
C GLN A 45 -21.64 10.82 11.58
N LEU A 46 -22.60 10.72 10.65
CA LEU A 46 -22.64 9.61 9.68
C LEU A 46 -21.41 9.62 8.76
N GLN A 47 -20.93 10.79 8.35
CA GLN A 47 -19.72 10.90 7.52
C GLN A 47 -18.49 10.42 8.30
N ASN A 48 -18.31 10.90 9.53
CA ASN A 48 -17.22 10.44 10.40
C ASN A 48 -17.27 8.91 10.62
N ALA A 49 -18.48 8.36 10.79
CA ALA A 49 -18.67 6.92 10.92
C ALA A 49 -18.31 6.17 9.62
N ALA A 50 -18.73 6.67 8.46
CA ALA A 50 -18.41 6.08 7.16
C ALA A 50 -16.91 6.14 6.86
N ASP A 51 -16.25 7.26 7.16
CA ASP A 51 -14.81 7.46 6.96
C ASP A 51 -13.99 6.51 7.84
N ALA A 52 -14.31 6.43 9.13
CA ALA A 52 -13.65 5.52 10.06
C ALA A 52 -13.86 4.05 9.65
N ALA A 53 -15.08 3.69 9.25
CA ALA A 53 -15.41 2.35 8.80
C ALA A 53 -14.71 1.99 7.48
N ALA A 54 -14.63 2.91 6.52
CA ALA A 54 -13.94 2.68 5.25
C ALA A 54 -12.44 2.49 5.49
N LEU A 55 -11.78 3.34 6.29
CA LEU A 55 -10.36 3.19 6.61
C LEU A 55 -10.08 1.86 7.32
N ALA A 56 -10.89 1.49 8.31
CA ALA A 56 -10.71 0.24 9.03
C ALA A 56 -10.95 -0.99 8.14
N GLY A 57 -11.99 -0.95 7.30
CA GLY A 57 -12.25 -2.00 6.31
C GLY A 57 -11.12 -2.13 5.29
N ALA A 58 -10.54 -1.01 4.86
CA ALA A 58 -9.43 -1.02 3.91
C ALA A 58 -8.19 -1.69 4.49
N GLN A 59 -7.93 -1.58 5.81
CA GLN A 59 -6.77 -2.23 6.44
C GLN A 59 -6.83 -3.76 6.33
N ALA A 60 -8.03 -4.33 6.40
CA ALA A 60 -8.27 -5.77 6.33
C ALA A 60 -8.38 -6.33 4.89
N LEU A 61 -8.16 -5.50 3.85
CA LEU A 61 -7.99 -5.97 2.48
C LEU A 61 -6.66 -6.73 2.31
N PRO A 62 -6.59 -7.76 1.44
CA PRO A 62 -7.56 -8.08 0.36
C PRO A 62 -8.70 -9.03 0.77
N THR A 63 -8.73 -9.53 1.99
CA THR A 63 -9.73 -10.51 2.44
C THR A 63 -11.11 -9.86 2.59
N ALA A 64 -12.00 -10.03 1.60
CA ALA A 64 -13.29 -9.34 1.54
C ALA A 64 -14.16 -9.53 2.81
N ALA A 65 -14.22 -10.75 3.34
CA ALA A 65 -14.98 -11.04 4.56
C ALA A 65 -14.44 -10.28 5.79
N ALA A 66 -13.11 -10.23 5.96
CA ALA A 66 -12.46 -9.49 7.03
C ALA A 66 -12.67 -7.98 6.87
N ALA A 67 -12.52 -7.47 5.65
CA ALA A 67 -12.73 -6.06 5.32
C ALA A 67 -14.16 -5.58 5.62
N GLN A 68 -15.17 -6.36 5.23
CA GLN A 68 -16.58 -6.07 5.51
C GLN A 68 -16.89 -6.12 7.01
N SER A 69 -16.42 -7.16 7.71
CA SER A 69 -16.60 -7.31 9.16
C SER A 69 -15.97 -6.13 9.93
N GLN A 70 -14.76 -5.73 9.55
CA GLN A 70 -14.04 -4.64 10.21
C GLN A 70 -14.71 -3.28 9.96
N ALA A 71 -15.19 -3.03 8.74
CA ALA A 71 -15.95 -1.82 8.41
C ALA A 71 -17.23 -1.71 9.26
N VAL A 72 -18.00 -2.80 9.38
CA VAL A 72 -19.23 -2.83 10.19
C VAL A 72 -18.93 -2.58 11.67
N LEU A 73 -17.85 -3.17 12.21
CA LEU A 73 -17.45 -2.97 13.59
C LEU A 73 -17.11 -1.50 13.88
N TYR A 74 -16.32 -0.85 13.02
CA TYR A 74 -15.93 0.54 13.21
C TYR A 74 -17.09 1.52 13.00
N ALA A 75 -18.03 1.22 12.10
CA ALA A 75 -19.28 1.98 12.00
C ALA A 75 -20.09 1.88 13.32
N GLY A 76 -20.13 0.70 13.93
CA GLY A 76 -20.76 0.44 15.23
C GLY A 76 -20.15 1.26 16.36
N ILE A 77 -18.82 1.31 16.44
CA ILE A 77 -18.10 2.16 17.41
C ILE A 77 -18.45 3.65 17.23
N ASN A 78 -18.71 4.08 16.00
CA ASN A 78 -19.12 5.44 15.66
C ASN A 78 -20.65 5.67 15.70
N GLY A 79 -21.41 4.75 16.31
CA GLY A 79 -22.84 4.92 16.58
C GLY A 79 -23.78 4.50 15.44
N VAL A 80 -23.29 3.80 14.41
CA VAL A 80 -24.11 3.27 13.31
C VAL A 80 -24.19 1.76 13.41
N SER A 81 -25.39 1.22 13.64
CA SER A 81 -25.62 -0.22 13.72
C SER A 81 -25.33 -0.93 12.40
N ALA A 82 -24.94 -2.20 12.45
CA ALA A 82 -24.70 -3.05 11.28
C ALA A 82 -25.83 -3.03 10.23
N ALA A 83 -27.10 -2.99 10.65
CA ALA A 83 -28.25 -2.93 9.75
C ALA A 83 -28.29 -1.66 8.87
N ASN A 84 -27.63 -0.58 9.32
CA ASN A 84 -27.57 0.71 8.65
C ASN A 84 -26.20 0.96 7.98
N THR A 85 -25.33 -0.06 7.94
CA THR A 85 -24.00 0.01 7.33
C THR A 85 -23.93 -0.97 6.17
N THR A 86 -23.55 -0.48 5.00
CA THR A 86 -23.28 -1.33 3.83
C THR A 86 -21.80 -1.18 3.46
N ALA A 87 -21.06 -2.29 3.45
CA ALA A 87 -19.65 -2.32 3.08
C ALA A 87 -19.45 -3.18 1.81
N THR A 88 -18.83 -2.62 0.78
CA THR A 88 -18.71 -3.23 -0.55
C THR A 88 -17.25 -3.27 -0.99
N THR A 89 -16.73 -4.47 -1.29
CA THR A 89 -15.41 -4.68 -1.89
C THR A 89 -15.46 -5.93 -2.78
N PRO A 90 -14.77 -5.97 -3.95
CA PRO A 90 -13.97 -4.91 -4.58
C PRO A 90 -14.83 -3.73 -5.05
N PHE A 91 -14.38 -2.49 -4.80
CA PHE A 91 -15.09 -1.30 -5.27
C PHE A 91 -14.65 -0.92 -6.70
N SER A 92 -15.61 -0.74 -7.61
CA SER A 92 -15.37 -0.43 -9.03
C SER A 92 -14.35 -1.36 -9.70
N GLY A 93 -14.38 -2.66 -9.37
CA GLY A 93 -13.45 -3.66 -9.89
C GLY A 93 -12.04 -3.64 -9.29
N THR A 94 -11.77 -2.78 -8.30
CA THR A 94 -10.47 -2.66 -7.64
C THR A 94 -10.47 -3.35 -6.27
N SER A 95 -9.67 -4.42 -6.11
CA SER A 95 -9.59 -5.21 -4.87
C SER A 95 -8.86 -4.52 -3.70
N SER A 96 -8.14 -3.43 -3.96
CA SER A 96 -7.52 -2.60 -2.92
C SER A 96 -8.45 -1.50 -2.39
N LYS A 97 -9.71 -1.44 -2.84
CA LYS A 97 -10.70 -0.45 -2.43
C LYS A 97 -11.91 -1.08 -1.74
N ILE A 98 -12.44 -0.36 -0.76
CA ILE A 98 -13.70 -0.66 -0.10
C ILE A 98 -14.55 0.61 0.00
N GLU A 99 -15.84 0.48 -0.31
CA GLU A 99 -16.84 1.51 -0.11
C GLU A 99 -17.65 1.20 1.15
N VAL A 100 -17.91 2.21 1.97
CA VAL A 100 -18.82 2.12 3.11
C VAL A 100 -19.88 3.21 3.04
N VAL A 101 -21.13 2.79 3.18
CA VAL A 101 -22.30 3.67 3.24
C VAL A 101 -22.99 3.51 4.59
N CYS A 102 -23.10 4.60 5.34
CA CYS A 102 -23.82 4.67 6.61
C CYS A 102 -25.14 5.43 6.44
N ARG A 103 -26.22 4.90 6.99
CA ARG A 103 -27.57 5.49 6.93
C ARG A 103 -28.08 5.86 8.32
N GLY A 104 -28.94 6.87 8.38
CA GLY A 104 -29.63 7.27 9.60
C GLY A 104 -30.89 8.06 9.31
N THR A 105 -31.79 8.10 10.29
CA THR A 105 -33.08 8.81 10.20
C THR A 105 -33.13 9.87 11.28
N VAL A 106 -33.31 11.13 10.88
CA VAL A 106 -33.41 12.27 11.81
C VAL A 106 -34.88 12.65 11.97
N PRO A 107 -35.48 12.45 13.16
CA PRO A 107 -36.82 12.93 13.42
C PRO A 107 -36.85 14.46 13.47
N TYR A 108 -37.82 15.06 12.78
CA TYR A 108 -38.06 16.50 12.89
C TYR A 108 -38.59 16.86 14.27
N THR A 109 -38.27 18.05 14.75
CA THR A 109 -38.75 18.59 16.03
C THR A 109 -39.93 19.50 15.79
N PHE A 110 -39.74 20.52 14.94
CA PHE A 110 -40.74 21.56 14.71
C PHE A 110 -41.46 21.37 13.38
N ALA A 111 -40.78 20.87 12.34
CA ALA A 111 -41.39 20.60 11.04
C ALA A 111 -42.53 19.55 11.09
N ARG A 112 -42.68 18.84 12.23
CA ARG A 112 -43.85 18.02 12.54
C ARG A 112 -45.16 18.79 12.49
N VAL A 113 -45.15 20.09 12.81
CA VAL A 113 -46.35 20.95 12.70
C VAL A 113 -46.85 21.06 11.26
N PHE A 114 -45.96 20.85 10.28
CA PHE A 114 -46.27 20.83 8.85
C PHE A 114 -46.46 19.42 8.30
N GLY A 115 -46.60 18.40 9.16
CA GLY A 115 -46.80 17.00 8.76
C GLY A 115 -45.52 16.23 8.42
N LEU A 116 -44.34 16.81 8.60
CA LEU A 116 -43.05 16.13 8.36
C LEU A 116 -42.57 15.40 9.63
N SER A 117 -42.45 14.08 9.58
CA SER A 117 -42.10 13.26 10.76
C SER A 117 -40.59 13.05 10.92
N ALA A 118 -39.87 12.76 9.84
CA ALA A 118 -38.43 12.53 9.83
C ALA A 118 -37.81 12.72 8.43
N LYS A 119 -36.48 12.71 8.37
CA LYS A 119 -35.70 12.69 7.14
C LYS A 119 -34.63 11.61 7.19
N ASP A 120 -34.58 10.77 6.15
CA ASP A 120 -33.49 9.83 5.96
C ASP A 120 -32.28 10.54 5.35
N ILE A 121 -31.11 10.21 5.89
CA ILE A 121 -29.82 10.74 5.47
C ILE A 121 -28.84 9.60 5.33
N SER A 122 -27.87 9.80 4.45
CA SER A 122 -26.76 8.87 4.27
C SER A 122 -25.45 9.63 4.10
N ALA A 123 -24.37 8.94 4.45
CA ALA A 123 -23.01 9.34 4.20
C ALA A 123 -22.25 8.18 3.58
N ARG A 124 -21.29 8.51 2.72
CA ARG A 124 -20.53 7.54 1.93
C ARG A 124 -19.06 7.90 2.01
N SER A 125 -18.22 6.88 2.08
CA SER A 125 -16.77 7.00 2.06
C SER A 125 -16.16 5.82 1.31
N VAL A 126 -15.10 6.06 0.55
CA VAL A 126 -14.30 5.03 -0.11
C VAL A 126 -12.88 5.13 0.39
N ALA A 127 -12.34 4.03 0.88
CA ALA A 127 -10.95 3.94 1.28
C ALA A 127 -10.19 2.96 0.41
N GLN A 128 -8.90 3.24 0.24
CA GLN A 128 -7.96 2.41 -0.48
C GLN A 128 -6.83 1.99 0.44
N LYS A 129 -6.47 0.70 0.43
CA LYS A 129 -5.19 0.22 0.95
C LYS A 129 -4.11 0.58 -0.06
N GLN A 130 -3.23 1.50 0.31
CA GLN A 130 -2.10 1.87 -0.52
C GLN A 130 -1.00 0.81 -0.37
N GLY A 131 -0.37 0.48 -1.49
CA GLY A 131 0.81 -0.39 -1.48
C GLY A 131 1.97 0.27 -0.74
N MET A 132 2.96 -0.55 -0.41
CA MET A 132 4.24 -0.08 0.15
C MET A 132 4.84 1.06 -0.70
N SER A 133 5.13 2.20 -0.08
CA SER A 133 5.75 3.35 -0.74
C SER A 133 6.81 3.99 0.17
N GLY A 134 7.90 4.47 -0.43
CA GLY A 134 9.04 5.02 0.30
C GLY A 134 9.87 3.95 1.04
N GLY A 135 10.88 4.41 1.78
CA GLY A 135 11.84 3.51 2.44
C GLY A 135 12.45 2.50 1.46
N ALA A 136 12.55 1.23 1.87
CA ALA A 136 13.11 0.15 1.06
C ALA A 136 12.37 -0.06 -0.29
N PHE A 137 11.09 0.35 -0.36
CA PHE A 137 10.22 0.12 -1.50
C PHE A 137 10.31 1.19 -2.59
N GLY A 138 11.03 2.29 -2.32
CA GLY A 138 11.35 3.30 -3.34
C GLY A 138 12.34 2.81 -4.39
N TYR A 139 12.99 1.66 -4.15
CA TYR A 139 14.11 1.18 -4.96
C TYR A 139 13.73 -0.07 -5.77
N ALA A 140 14.34 -0.20 -6.95
CA ALA A 140 14.32 -1.43 -7.73
C ALA A 140 15.18 -2.52 -7.04
N ILE A 141 16.29 -2.11 -6.41
CA ILE A 141 17.14 -2.97 -5.61
C ILE A 141 17.46 -2.30 -4.27
N PHE A 142 17.20 -2.98 -3.17
CA PHE A 142 17.48 -2.54 -1.81
C PHE A 142 18.27 -3.62 -1.04
N SER A 143 19.39 -3.21 -0.43
CA SER A 143 20.17 -4.04 0.51
C SER A 143 20.18 -3.39 1.90
N GLY A 144 19.60 -4.08 2.88
CA GLY A 144 19.34 -3.55 4.22
C GLY A 144 20.47 -3.74 5.24
N SER A 145 21.48 -4.56 4.98
CA SER A 145 22.60 -4.75 5.89
C SER A 145 23.45 -3.49 6.00
N THR A 146 23.81 -3.11 7.21
CA THR A 146 24.76 -2.00 7.49
C THR A 146 26.22 -2.46 7.43
N LEU A 147 26.46 -3.76 7.30
CA LEU A 147 27.79 -4.37 7.30
C LEU A 147 28.14 -5.02 5.97
N ASP A 148 27.17 -5.67 5.32
CA ASP A 148 27.42 -6.49 4.14
C ASP A 148 27.42 -5.66 2.86
N LEU A 149 28.46 -5.86 2.05
CA LEU A 149 28.56 -5.29 0.71
C LEU A 149 27.42 -5.78 -0.19
N MET A 150 26.73 -4.84 -0.86
CA MET A 150 25.95 -5.13 -2.07
C MET A 150 26.91 -5.23 -3.25
N GLN A 151 27.01 -6.42 -3.85
CA GLN A 151 27.90 -6.66 -4.99
C GLN A 151 27.08 -7.01 -6.23
N MET A 152 27.32 -6.31 -7.34
CA MET A 152 26.68 -6.58 -8.62
C MET A 152 27.73 -6.65 -9.73
N SER A 153 28.07 -7.87 -10.11
CA SER A 153 29.10 -8.25 -11.07
C SER A 153 28.48 -8.97 -12.26
N SER A 154 28.23 -8.23 -13.35
CA SER A 154 27.57 -8.77 -14.55
C SER A 154 28.21 -8.21 -15.80
N GLN A 155 28.29 -9.00 -16.88
CA GLN A 155 28.72 -8.47 -18.17
C GLN A 155 27.78 -7.37 -18.65
N ASN A 156 26.47 -7.56 -18.48
CA ASN A 156 25.42 -6.58 -18.79
C ASN A 156 24.37 -6.55 -17.66
N LEU A 157 24.32 -5.46 -16.90
CA LEU A 157 23.33 -5.21 -15.86
C LEU A 157 22.49 -3.99 -16.23
N THR A 158 21.18 -4.18 -16.40
CA THR A 158 20.22 -3.08 -16.55
C THR A 158 19.27 -3.06 -15.37
N ILE A 159 19.12 -1.90 -14.74
CA ILE A 159 18.22 -1.66 -13.63
C ILE A 159 17.34 -0.47 -14.00
N ASP A 160 16.06 -0.72 -14.20
CA ASP A 160 15.05 0.31 -14.37
C ASP A 160 14.45 0.68 -13.01
N GLY A 161 14.99 1.75 -12.43
CA GLY A 161 14.68 2.28 -11.10
C GLY A 161 15.94 2.65 -10.32
N SER A 162 15.74 3.04 -9.06
CA SER A 162 16.83 3.42 -8.14
C SER A 162 17.39 2.21 -7.38
N VAL A 163 18.62 2.31 -6.91
CA VAL A 163 19.32 1.30 -6.10
C VAL A 163 19.75 1.91 -4.77
N HIS A 164 19.61 1.16 -3.68
CA HIS A 164 20.06 1.59 -2.36
C HIS A 164 20.76 0.47 -1.57
N SER A 165 21.85 0.81 -0.88
CA SER A 165 22.52 -0.05 0.10
C SER A 165 22.75 0.69 1.41
N ASN A 166 22.35 0.06 2.52
CA ASN A 166 22.69 0.51 3.87
C ASN A 166 24.18 0.37 4.21
N ALA A 167 24.97 -0.24 3.33
CA ALA A 167 26.42 -0.36 3.44
C ALA A 167 27.07 0.12 2.14
N ASP A 168 27.99 -0.68 1.60
CA ASP A 168 28.72 -0.41 0.38
C ASP A 168 27.97 -0.92 -0.86
N ILE A 169 28.24 -0.29 -2.01
CA ILE A 169 27.87 -0.77 -3.35
C ILE A 169 29.16 -1.02 -4.14
N LEU A 170 29.30 -2.22 -4.71
CA LEU A 170 30.37 -2.58 -5.64
C LEU A 170 29.79 -3.05 -6.97
N LEU A 171 30.15 -2.35 -8.05
CA LEU A 171 29.71 -2.63 -9.42
C LEU A 171 30.89 -3.02 -10.32
N THR A 172 30.71 -4.07 -11.13
CA THR A 172 31.68 -4.45 -12.18
C THR A 172 30.98 -4.88 -13.47
N GLY A 173 31.65 -4.69 -14.61
CA GLY A 173 31.16 -5.01 -15.96
C GLY A 173 30.44 -3.84 -16.64
N THR A 174 29.38 -4.05 -17.41
CA THR A 174 28.59 -2.94 -18.01
C THR A 174 27.29 -2.74 -17.25
N VAL A 175 27.07 -1.53 -16.75
CA VAL A 175 25.95 -1.22 -15.83
C VAL A 175 25.13 -0.03 -16.33
N LYS A 176 23.80 -0.17 -16.30
CA LYS A 176 22.85 0.92 -16.52
C LYS A 176 21.85 0.95 -15.36
N ILE A 177 21.80 2.06 -14.64
CA ILE A 177 20.80 2.37 -13.61
C ILE A 177 20.02 3.59 -14.11
N THR A 178 18.71 3.48 -14.31
CA THR A 178 17.90 4.62 -14.79
C THR A 178 17.63 5.65 -13.69
N GLY A 179 17.55 5.21 -12.42
CA GLY A 179 17.34 6.06 -11.26
C GLY A 179 18.61 6.43 -10.49
N ASN A 180 18.46 6.66 -9.18
CA ASN A 180 19.55 6.96 -8.27
C ASN A 180 20.35 5.69 -7.91
N ALA A 181 21.60 5.87 -7.50
CA ALA A 181 22.42 4.82 -6.91
C ALA A 181 22.99 5.32 -5.57
N GLU A 182 22.43 4.85 -4.47
CA GLU A 182 22.62 5.40 -3.14
C GLU A 182 23.29 4.38 -2.21
N SER A 183 24.38 4.79 -1.57
CA SER A 183 25.07 3.98 -0.56
C SER A 183 25.25 4.80 0.72
N VAL A 184 25.08 4.16 1.87
CA VAL A 184 25.41 4.80 3.16
C VAL A 184 26.93 4.88 3.33
N LYS A 185 27.66 3.86 2.86
CA LYS A 185 29.12 3.81 2.87
C LYS A 185 29.68 4.13 1.48
N SER A 186 30.56 3.30 0.93
CA SER A 186 31.19 3.59 -0.35
C SER A 186 30.34 3.16 -1.55
N PHE A 187 30.36 3.99 -2.58
CA PHE A 187 29.95 3.61 -3.93
C PHE A 187 31.21 3.38 -4.77
N SER A 188 31.45 2.13 -5.16
CA SER A 188 32.61 1.72 -5.95
C SER A 188 32.19 1.06 -7.26
N ALA A 189 32.67 1.57 -8.38
CA ALA A 189 32.41 1.02 -9.71
C ALA A 189 33.72 0.83 -10.49
N TYR A 190 34.03 -0.42 -10.85
CA TYR A 190 35.16 -0.83 -11.67
C TYR A 190 34.61 -1.54 -12.93
N VAL A 191 34.22 -0.74 -13.91
CA VAL A 191 33.28 -1.12 -14.96
C VAL A 191 33.89 -0.99 -16.36
N THR A 192 33.35 -1.71 -17.34
CA THR A 192 33.60 -1.41 -18.75
C THR A 192 32.85 -0.14 -19.15
N SER A 193 31.58 -0.04 -18.76
CA SER A 193 30.78 1.17 -18.88
C SER A 193 29.76 1.30 -17.76
N ILE A 194 29.43 2.53 -17.37
CA ILE A 194 28.36 2.82 -16.41
C ILE A 194 27.52 4.01 -16.84
N ILE A 195 26.21 3.87 -16.70
CA ILE A 195 25.23 4.96 -16.76
C ILE A 195 24.46 4.97 -15.44
N VAL A 196 24.42 6.12 -14.77
CA VAL A 196 23.47 6.40 -13.69
C VAL A 196 22.65 7.60 -14.11
N GLY A 197 21.36 7.39 -14.36
CA GLY A 197 20.44 8.43 -14.84
C GLY A 197 20.07 9.46 -13.78
N GLY A 198 20.07 9.05 -12.51
CA GLY A 198 19.85 9.91 -11.34
C GLY A 198 21.13 10.27 -10.61
N THR A 199 21.01 10.45 -9.29
CA THR A 199 22.13 10.80 -8.41
C THR A 199 22.91 9.57 -7.97
N CYS A 200 24.23 9.63 -8.07
CA CYS A 200 25.14 8.69 -7.41
C CYS A 200 25.56 9.27 -6.06
N GLN A 201 25.27 8.58 -4.95
CA GLN A 201 25.54 9.04 -3.60
C GLN A 201 26.28 7.98 -2.77
N GLY A 202 27.25 8.41 -1.99
CA GLY A 202 28.00 7.58 -1.05
C GLY A 202 28.90 8.42 -0.15
N SER A 203 29.27 7.91 1.02
CA SER A 203 30.27 8.55 1.89
C SER A 203 31.61 8.74 1.16
N SER A 204 31.92 7.83 0.24
CA SER A 204 32.98 7.96 -0.75
C SER A 204 32.49 7.41 -2.08
N ILE A 205 32.93 8.02 -3.19
CA ILE A 205 32.56 7.61 -4.54
C ILE A 205 33.83 7.36 -5.35
N SER A 206 33.99 6.14 -5.83
CA SER A 206 35.06 5.73 -6.75
C SER A 206 34.43 5.12 -8.01
N VAL A 207 34.67 5.74 -9.17
CA VAL A 207 34.13 5.25 -10.45
C VAL A 207 35.25 5.26 -11.46
N SER A 208 35.57 4.09 -12.01
CA SER A 208 36.60 3.88 -13.02
C SER A 208 36.09 2.93 -14.09
N GLY A 209 36.49 3.16 -15.34
CA GLY A 209 36.03 2.38 -16.48
C GLY A 209 36.25 3.06 -17.82
N GLY A 210 35.86 2.39 -18.90
CA GLY A 210 36.03 2.88 -20.27
C GLY A 210 35.06 4.01 -20.63
N SER A 211 33.76 3.83 -20.32
CA SER A 211 32.73 4.85 -20.57
C SER A 211 31.92 5.14 -19.31
N ILE A 212 31.96 6.38 -18.84
CA ILE A 212 31.34 6.77 -17.56
C ILE A 212 30.36 7.92 -17.81
N ASN A 213 29.08 7.68 -17.54
CA ASN A 213 28.03 8.69 -17.52
C ASN A 213 27.34 8.68 -16.14
N VAL A 214 27.90 9.46 -15.21
CA VAL A 214 27.39 9.61 -13.83
C VAL A 214 27.47 11.11 -13.50
N PRO A 215 26.52 11.92 -14.02
CA PRO A 215 26.65 13.38 -14.06
C PRO A 215 26.53 14.01 -12.67
N THR A 216 25.71 13.42 -11.79
CA THR A 216 25.48 13.93 -10.44
C THR A 216 26.07 12.97 -9.41
N ARG A 217 27.04 13.47 -8.64
CA ARG A 217 27.73 12.73 -7.59
C ARG A 217 27.68 13.50 -6.27
N ILE A 218 27.25 12.83 -5.21
CA ILE A 218 27.17 13.40 -3.86
C ILE A 218 28.04 12.55 -2.92
N SER A 219 29.20 13.09 -2.54
CA SER A 219 30.11 12.47 -1.57
C SER A 219 29.64 12.73 -0.14
N SER A 220 28.48 12.19 0.20
CA SER A 220 27.87 12.24 1.52
C SER A 220 27.09 10.94 1.73
N PRO A 221 27.10 10.34 2.94
CA PRO A 221 26.34 9.12 3.21
C PRO A 221 24.85 9.30 2.87
N ALA A 222 24.26 8.30 2.22
CA ALA A 222 22.81 8.19 2.14
C ALA A 222 22.21 7.94 3.54
N VAL A 223 20.90 8.14 3.67
CA VAL A 223 20.19 7.82 4.92
C VAL A 223 20.07 6.31 5.05
N THR A 224 20.39 5.76 6.23
CA THR A 224 20.12 4.35 6.53
C THR A 224 18.62 4.10 6.61
N ILE A 225 18.13 3.11 5.88
CA ILE A 225 16.71 2.78 5.76
C ILE A 225 16.43 1.45 6.48
N ALA A 226 15.42 1.41 7.34
CA ALA A 226 15.04 0.17 8.01
C ALA A 226 14.47 -0.85 6.99
N MET A 227 14.80 -2.13 7.21
CA MET A 227 14.18 -3.25 6.49
C MET A 227 12.91 -3.68 7.24
N PRO A 228 11.73 -3.62 6.61
CA PRO A 228 10.51 -4.14 7.21
C PRO A 228 10.51 -5.67 7.32
N ASP A 229 9.68 -6.23 8.21
CA ASP A 229 9.35 -7.65 8.28
C ASP A 229 7.83 -7.76 8.16
N PHE A 230 7.36 -8.72 7.38
CA PHE A 230 5.94 -8.98 7.09
C PHE A 230 5.57 -10.44 7.37
N SER A 231 6.48 -11.19 7.99
CA SER A 231 6.35 -12.63 8.11
C SER A 231 5.19 -13.06 9.01
N THR A 232 4.74 -12.18 9.91
CA THR A 232 3.55 -12.35 10.75
C THR A 232 2.27 -12.17 9.93
N GLU A 233 2.12 -11.04 9.25
CA GLU A 233 0.95 -10.68 8.45
C GLU A 233 0.76 -11.66 7.31
N LEU A 234 1.84 -12.00 6.60
CA LEU A 234 1.79 -12.97 5.50
C LEU A 234 1.49 -14.40 5.99
N LYS A 235 1.81 -14.74 7.24
CA LYS A 235 1.41 -16.02 7.84
C LYS A 235 -0.09 -16.05 8.12
N GLU A 236 -0.62 -14.97 8.68
CA GLU A 236 -2.05 -14.83 8.95
C GLU A 236 -2.86 -14.89 7.66
N ASP A 237 -2.46 -14.12 6.63
CA ASP A 237 -3.12 -14.12 5.31
C ASP A 237 -3.12 -15.52 4.66
N ALA A 238 -1.99 -16.24 4.71
CA ALA A 238 -1.92 -17.59 4.17
C ALA A 238 -2.75 -18.60 4.97
N SER A 239 -2.86 -18.43 6.30
CA SER A 239 -3.69 -19.30 7.15
C SER A 239 -5.20 -19.10 6.93
N ALA A 240 -5.61 -17.92 6.44
CA ALA A 240 -7.02 -17.59 6.19
C ALA A 240 -7.56 -18.06 4.83
N GLY A 241 -6.69 -18.40 3.86
CA GLY A 241 -7.14 -18.79 2.52
C GLY A 241 -6.07 -19.28 1.53
N GLY A 242 -4.87 -19.63 2.01
CA GLY A 242 -3.74 -20.10 1.20
C GLY A 242 -3.43 -21.60 1.36
N SER A 243 -2.39 -22.05 0.66
CA SER A 243 -1.79 -23.37 0.85
C SER A 243 -0.73 -23.31 1.95
N TYR A 244 -0.88 -24.13 2.99
CA TYR A 244 0.02 -24.17 4.14
C TYR A 244 0.77 -25.51 4.20
N PHE A 245 2.09 -25.45 4.31
CA PHE A 245 2.97 -26.61 4.42
C PHE A 245 3.86 -26.47 5.67
N THR A 246 4.05 -27.55 6.43
CA THR A 246 4.89 -27.58 7.64
C THR A 246 6.30 -28.13 7.39
N THR A 247 6.60 -28.48 6.14
CA THR A 247 7.88 -29.01 5.69
C THR A 247 8.21 -28.44 4.32
N SER A 248 9.48 -28.52 3.91
CA SER A 248 9.92 -28.06 2.60
C SER A 248 9.03 -28.54 1.45
N LYS A 249 8.76 -27.65 0.49
CA LYS A 249 7.90 -27.91 -0.66
C LYS A 249 8.68 -27.74 -1.95
N THR A 250 8.68 -28.77 -2.78
CA THR A 250 9.26 -28.74 -4.13
C THR A 250 8.16 -28.95 -5.16
N TYR A 251 8.17 -28.12 -6.19
CA TYR A 251 7.33 -28.24 -7.38
C TYR A 251 8.21 -28.61 -8.59
N SER A 252 8.04 -29.80 -9.17
CA SER A 252 9.04 -30.39 -10.10
C SER A 252 8.50 -30.85 -11.47
N ALA A 253 7.34 -30.40 -11.96
CA ALA A 253 6.84 -30.84 -13.27
C ALA A 253 5.86 -29.86 -13.96
N GLY A 254 6.01 -29.65 -15.27
CA GLY A 254 5.02 -29.00 -16.13
C GLY A 254 4.87 -27.48 -15.95
N ILE A 255 3.70 -26.97 -16.37
CA ILE A 255 3.23 -25.61 -16.09
C ILE A 255 2.43 -25.68 -14.78
N ILE A 256 2.83 -24.94 -13.76
CA ILE A 256 2.20 -25.00 -12.42
C ILE A 256 1.57 -23.64 -12.11
N SER A 257 0.26 -23.65 -11.79
CA SER A 257 -0.45 -22.47 -11.27
C SER A 257 -0.32 -22.40 -9.75
N LEU A 258 0.12 -21.24 -9.28
CA LEU A 258 0.34 -20.84 -7.89
C LEU A 258 -0.52 -19.59 -7.58
N ASP A 259 -1.82 -19.67 -7.86
CA ASP A 259 -2.74 -18.53 -7.81
C ASP A 259 -3.36 -18.25 -6.42
N SER A 260 -2.91 -18.98 -5.40
CA SER A 260 -3.25 -18.78 -4.00
C SER A 260 -1.97 -18.54 -3.19
N PRO A 261 -2.02 -17.75 -2.10
CA PRO A 261 -0.87 -17.57 -1.23
C PRO A 261 -0.30 -18.92 -0.76
N ILE A 262 1.02 -19.04 -0.74
CA ILE A 262 1.71 -20.26 -0.28
C ILE A 262 2.50 -19.91 0.96
N TYR A 263 2.43 -20.74 1.99
CA TYR A 263 3.26 -20.60 3.18
C TYR A 263 3.92 -21.92 3.54
N VAL A 264 5.24 -21.94 3.53
CA VAL A 264 6.08 -23.06 3.99
C VAL A 264 6.64 -22.71 5.36
N ASP A 265 5.97 -23.19 6.40
CA ASP A 265 6.38 -23.01 7.81
C ASP A 265 7.49 -24.00 8.17
N GLY A 266 8.63 -23.49 8.62
CA GLY A 266 9.80 -24.29 9.01
C GLY A 266 10.60 -24.94 7.87
N GLY A 267 10.25 -24.73 6.60
CA GLY A 267 10.91 -25.34 5.45
C GLY A 267 11.26 -24.38 4.31
N SER A 268 11.87 -24.93 3.25
CA SER A 268 12.25 -24.22 2.03
C SER A 268 11.24 -24.43 0.90
N LEU A 269 11.14 -23.48 -0.02
CA LEU A 269 10.33 -23.58 -1.24
C LEU A 269 11.24 -23.71 -2.47
N THR A 270 10.99 -24.71 -3.30
CA THR A 270 11.75 -24.93 -4.54
C THR A 270 10.81 -25.00 -5.73
N LEU A 271 10.98 -24.07 -6.67
CA LEU A 271 10.27 -24.00 -7.95
C LEU A 271 11.17 -24.60 -9.04
N ASN A 272 11.08 -25.92 -9.23
CA ASN A 272 11.92 -26.74 -10.10
C ASN A 272 11.22 -27.25 -11.37
N GLY A 273 10.23 -26.52 -11.89
CA GLY A 273 9.52 -26.79 -13.14
C GLY A 273 9.97 -25.86 -14.26
N ASN A 274 9.45 -26.03 -15.48
CA ASN A 274 9.81 -25.19 -16.63
C ASN A 274 9.19 -23.79 -16.55
N SER A 275 7.92 -23.70 -16.11
CA SER A 275 7.16 -22.46 -16.05
C SER A 275 6.11 -22.49 -14.94
N PHE A 276 5.94 -21.35 -14.28
CA PHE A 276 5.01 -21.13 -13.18
C PHE A 276 4.16 -19.91 -13.50
N THR A 277 2.86 -19.99 -13.23
CA THR A 277 1.98 -18.82 -13.17
C THR A 277 1.60 -18.58 -11.72
N GLY A 278 1.44 -17.34 -11.28
CA GLY A 278 1.00 -17.10 -9.91
C GLY A 278 0.51 -15.69 -9.62
N GLN A 279 -0.02 -15.54 -8.41
CA GLN A 279 -0.37 -14.27 -7.80
C GLN A 279 -0.26 -14.34 -6.27
N GLY A 280 -0.04 -13.20 -5.63
CA GLY A 280 0.09 -13.10 -4.18
C GLY A 280 1.50 -13.43 -3.69
N CYS A 281 1.62 -13.65 -2.39
CA CYS A 281 2.89 -13.97 -1.74
C CYS A 281 3.11 -15.48 -1.63
N MET A 282 4.30 -15.92 -2.01
CA MET A 282 4.83 -17.25 -1.73
C MET A 282 5.92 -17.12 -0.68
N VAL A 283 5.63 -17.64 0.50
CA VAL A 283 6.43 -17.46 1.71
C VAL A 283 7.09 -18.77 2.07
N ALA A 284 8.38 -18.72 2.36
CA ALA A 284 9.12 -19.80 3.01
C ALA A 284 9.81 -19.29 4.25
N THR A 285 9.82 -20.10 5.31
CA THR A 285 10.63 -19.79 6.50
C THR A 285 12.11 -19.88 6.16
N GLY A 286 12.50 -20.94 5.45
CA GLY A 286 13.83 -21.19 4.92
C GLY A 286 14.02 -20.61 3.52
N ASN A 287 14.89 -21.24 2.74
CA ASN A 287 15.32 -20.72 1.44
C ASN A 287 14.22 -20.82 0.37
N ILE A 288 14.30 -19.95 -0.64
CA ILE A 288 13.55 -20.06 -1.88
C ILE A 288 14.52 -20.25 -3.05
N GLN A 289 14.27 -21.28 -3.86
CA GLN A 289 15.02 -21.50 -5.10
C GLN A 289 14.08 -21.48 -6.30
N VAL A 290 14.47 -20.73 -7.34
CA VAL A 290 13.70 -20.63 -8.59
C VAL A 290 14.57 -21.08 -9.75
N ASN A 291 14.20 -22.20 -10.38
CA ASN A 291 14.94 -22.79 -11.50
C ASN A 291 14.19 -22.71 -12.85
N GLY A 292 12.95 -22.20 -12.86
CA GLY A 292 12.11 -22.04 -14.04
C GLY A 292 11.54 -20.62 -14.20
N ASN A 293 10.85 -20.37 -15.31
CA ASN A 293 10.20 -19.08 -15.54
C ASN A 293 9.03 -18.88 -14.57
N LEU A 294 8.89 -17.70 -14.00
CA LEU A 294 7.74 -17.33 -13.16
C LEU A 294 7.02 -16.14 -13.80
N THR A 295 5.70 -16.25 -14.00
CA THR A 295 4.88 -15.26 -14.71
C THR A 295 3.60 -14.94 -13.94
N ARG A 296 3.10 -13.71 -14.10
CA ARG A 296 1.85 -13.25 -13.46
C ARG A 296 0.68 -14.00 -14.08
N SER A 297 -0.29 -14.46 -13.28
CA SER A 297 -1.52 -15.09 -13.81
C SER A 297 -2.49 -14.11 -14.47
N GLY A 298 -2.38 -12.83 -14.17
CA GLY A 298 -3.11 -11.74 -14.80
C GLY A 298 -2.29 -10.47 -14.91
N SER A 299 -2.68 -9.56 -15.80
CA SER A 299 -1.96 -8.30 -16.06
C SER A 299 -1.92 -7.35 -14.85
N SER A 300 -2.89 -7.48 -13.93
CA SER A 300 -2.94 -6.72 -12.67
C SER A 300 -2.42 -7.49 -11.44
N SER A 301 -2.20 -8.80 -11.55
CA SER A 301 -1.82 -9.67 -10.41
C SER A 301 -0.36 -9.49 -10.03
N SER A 302 0.04 -9.25 -8.80
CA SER A 302 1.46 -9.17 -8.42
C SER A 302 1.92 -10.43 -7.70
N ILE A 303 3.23 -10.72 -7.76
CA ILE A 303 3.86 -11.86 -7.09
C ILE A 303 4.92 -11.35 -6.12
N CYS A 304 5.03 -11.96 -4.95
CA CYS A 304 6.20 -11.80 -4.09
C CYS A 304 6.74 -13.16 -3.64
N LEU A 305 8.05 -13.38 -3.82
CA LEU A 305 8.78 -14.49 -3.19
C LEU A 305 9.39 -13.98 -1.88
N TYR A 306 8.91 -14.49 -0.76
CA TYR A 306 9.27 -14.02 0.57
C TYR A 306 10.01 -15.10 1.35
N SER A 307 11.31 -14.91 1.57
CA SER A 307 12.13 -15.80 2.39
C SER A 307 12.38 -15.17 3.76
N LYS A 308 11.75 -15.69 4.82
CA LYS A 308 11.77 -15.07 6.16
C LYS A 308 13.16 -15.03 6.77
N THR A 309 13.84 -16.17 6.81
CA THR A 309 15.15 -16.32 7.45
C THR A 309 16.23 -16.86 6.51
N GLY A 310 15.84 -17.45 5.38
CA GLY A 310 16.74 -18.00 4.39
C GLY A 310 17.05 -17.06 3.24
N ASP A 311 17.71 -17.62 2.23
CA ASP A 311 18.12 -16.93 1.01
C ASP A 311 17.13 -17.15 -0.15
N ILE A 312 17.17 -16.27 -1.16
CA ILE A 312 16.52 -16.49 -2.45
C ILE A 312 17.61 -16.66 -3.51
N GLN A 313 17.59 -17.78 -4.24
CA GLN A 313 18.62 -18.11 -5.21
C GLN A 313 18.04 -18.34 -6.61
N ILE A 314 18.66 -17.71 -7.60
CA ILE A 314 18.44 -17.93 -9.03
C ILE A 314 19.76 -18.44 -9.62
N ASN A 315 19.94 -19.76 -9.61
CA ASN A 315 21.19 -20.41 -9.97
C ASN A 315 21.29 -20.77 -11.45
N THR A 316 20.16 -21.05 -12.10
CA THR A 316 20.09 -21.36 -13.52
C THR A 316 19.66 -20.14 -14.31
N SER A 317 20.02 -20.11 -15.60
CA SER A 317 19.46 -19.10 -16.51
C SER A 317 17.96 -19.35 -16.65
N VAL A 318 17.17 -18.37 -16.23
CA VAL A 318 15.72 -18.35 -16.34
C VAL A 318 15.35 -17.10 -17.13
N SER A 319 14.57 -17.24 -18.19
CA SER A 319 14.33 -16.12 -19.10
C SER A 319 13.58 -14.98 -18.40
N ARG A 320 12.66 -15.30 -17.50
CA ARG A 320 11.77 -14.32 -16.87
C ARG A 320 11.32 -14.75 -15.47
N ILE A 321 11.34 -13.80 -14.54
CA ILE A 321 10.65 -13.86 -13.26
C ILE A 321 9.81 -12.60 -13.11
N ASP A 322 8.50 -12.78 -13.00
CA ASP A 322 7.58 -11.73 -12.59
C ASP A 322 7.35 -11.85 -11.10
N GLY A 323 7.73 -10.80 -10.37
CA GLY A 323 7.53 -10.74 -8.93
C GLY A 323 8.67 -10.07 -8.18
N SER A 324 8.31 -9.50 -7.03
CA SER A 324 9.28 -8.95 -6.09
C SER A 324 9.93 -10.06 -5.29
N LEU A 325 11.25 -10.03 -5.17
CA LEU A 325 12.04 -10.94 -4.34
C LEU A 325 12.32 -10.25 -3.01
N TYR A 326 11.92 -10.87 -1.90
CA TYR A 326 11.95 -10.27 -0.57
C TYR A 326 12.60 -11.22 0.46
N ALA A 327 13.77 -10.85 1.00
CA ALA A 327 14.50 -11.65 1.97
C ALA A 327 15.06 -10.77 3.10
N PRO A 328 14.26 -10.34 4.09
CA PRO A 328 14.63 -9.29 5.04
C PRO A 328 15.82 -9.68 5.92
N ASN A 329 16.04 -10.99 6.11
CA ASN A 329 17.14 -11.52 6.92
C ASN A 329 18.18 -12.32 6.10
N GLY A 330 17.97 -12.48 4.80
CA GLY A 330 18.77 -13.36 3.94
C GLY A 330 19.40 -12.67 2.74
N ILE A 331 20.10 -13.47 1.95
CA ILE A 331 20.78 -13.07 0.72
C ILE A 331 19.86 -13.33 -0.46
N ILE A 332 19.73 -12.36 -1.36
CA ILE A 332 19.20 -12.62 -2.70
C ILE A 332 20.38 -12.74 -3.66
N GLN A 333 20.57 -13.93 -4.22
CA GLN A 333 21.69 -14.28 -5.09
C GLN A 333 21.22 -14.63 -6.49
N ILE A 334 21.73 -13.90 -7.49
CA ILE A 334 21.41 -14.10 -8.91
C ILE A 334 22.68 -14.55 -9.63
N ASN A 335 22.81 -15.85 -9.89
CA ASN A 335 23.95 -16.43 -10.59
C ASN A 335 23.64 -16.73 -12.07
N GLY A 336 22.36 -16.93 -12.43
CA GLY A 336 21.91 -17.12 -13.81
C GLY A 336 21.59 -15.83 -14.55
N ASN A 337 21.44 -15.92 -15.88
CA ASN A 337 20.88 -14.81 -16.67
C ASN A 337 19.37 -14.72 -16.44
N VAL A 338 18.84 -13.52 -16.21
CA VAL A 338 17.42 -13.33 -15.90
C VAL A 338 16.91 -11.94 -16.21
N THR A 339 15.64 -11.84 -16.63
CA THR A 339 14.86 -10.61 -16.54
C THR A 339 13.85 -10.72 -15.40
N ILE A 340 13.96 -9.83 -14.40
CA ILE A 340 13.04 -9.74 -13.26
C ILE A 340 12.14 -8.52 -13.46
N ASN A 341 10.84 -8.74 -13.59
CA ASN A 341 9.83 -7.68 -13.57
C ASN A 341 9.29 -7.59 -12.15
N GLY A 342 9.90 -6.72 -11.35
CA GLY A 342 9.71 -6.65 -9.92
C GLY A 342 10.85 -5.91 -9.23
N ARG A 343 10.91 -6.07 -7.92
CA ARG A 343 11.93 -5.45 -7.05
C ARG A 343 12.74 -6.52 -6.35
N ILE A 344 13.97 -6.18 -5.97
CA ILE A 344 14.83 -7.01 -5.12
C ILE A 344 15.01 -6.28 -3.80
N ILE A 345 14.57 -6.88 -2.69
CA ILE A 345 14.64 -6.28 -1.36
C ILE A 345 15.19 -7.34 -0.40
N ALA A 346 16.42 -7.16 0.08
CA ALA A 346 17.11 -8.19 0.86
C ALA A 346 17.96 -7.61 2.00
N LYS A 347 18.34 -8.43 2.99
CA LYS A 347 19.45 -8.07 3.89
C LYS A 347 20.71 -7.82 3.08
N LYS A 348 21.00 -8.70 2.11
CA LYS A 348 22.15 -8.58 1.20
C LYS A 348 21.75 -8.96 -0.22
N VAL A 349 22.22 -8.21 -1.21
CA VAL A 349 22.03 -8.53 -2.63
C VAL A 349 23.37 -8.86 -3.29
N GLN A 350 23.41 -9.98 -4.02
CA GLN A 350 24.56 -10.41 -4.82
C GLN A 350 24.12 -10.82 -6.23
N ILE A 351 24.67 -10.15 -7.25
CA ILE A 351 24.37 -10.45 -8.66
C ILE A 351 25.68 -10.86 -9.36
N ASN A 352 25.70 -12.05 -9.94
CA ASN A 352 26.83 -12.65 -10.67
C ASN A 352 26.46 -13.13 -12.09
N GLY A 353 25.17 -13.09 -12.45
CA GLY A 353 24.69 -13.49 -13.79
C GLY A 353 25.31 -12.63 -14.89
N SER A 354 25.55 -13.20 -16.07
CA SER A 354 26.20 -12.47 -17.17
C SER A 354 25.30 -11.37 -17.74
N THR A 355 24.02 -11.65 -17.94
CA THR A 355 23.02 -10.67 -18.37
C THR A 355 21.83 -10.67 -17.43
N VAL A 356 21.64 -9.56 -16.72
CA VAL A 356 20.58 -9.40 -15.71
C VAL A 356 19.84 -8.10 -15.95
N ASN A 357 18.51 -8.17 -16.08
CA ASN A 357 17.63 -7.02 -16.21
C ASN A 357 16.66 -6.97 -15.03
N ILE A 358 16.61 -5.87 -14.30
CA ILE A 358 15.65 -5.63 -13.22
C ILE A 358 14.75 -4.47 -13.65
N ILE A 359 13.44 -4.72 -13.74
CA ILE A 359 12.46 -3.75 -14.24
C ILE A 359 11.44 -3.53 -13.14
N SER A 360 11.51 -2.38 -12.45
CA SER A 360 10.58 -2.06 -11.37
C SER A 360 9.38 -1.24 -11.87
N SER A 361 8.23 -1.42 -11.23
CA SER A 361 6.98 -0.71 -11.51
C SER A 361 6.23 -0.40 -10.20
N SER A 362 5.22 0.47 -10.27
CA SER A 362 4.38 0.79 -9.11
C SER A 362 3.50 -0.38 -8.65
N GLY A 363 3.20 -1.34 -9.54
CA GLY A 363 2.32 -2.47 -9.25
C GLY A 363 3.02 -3.66 -8.57
N ASP A 364 4.34 -3.66 -8.45
CA ASP A 364 5.14 -4.80 -7.99
C ASP A 364 4.88 -5.18 -6.53
N LEU A 365 4.39 -4.23 -5.75
CA LEU A 365 4.25 -4.32 -4.30
C LEU A 365 2.79 -4.57 -3.87
N ALA A 366 1.88 -4.71 -4.82
CA ALA A 366 0.44 -4.81 -4.53
C ALA A 366 0.04 -6.09 -3.77
N CYS A 367 0.91 -7.11 -3.74
CA CYS A 367 0.68 -8.36 -3.01
C CYS A 367 1.25 -8.32 -1.59
N LEU A 368 2.12 -7.36 -1.26
CA LEU A 368 2.63 -7.20 0.10
C LEU A 368 1.59 -6.49 0.98
N PRO A 369 1.60 -6.71 2.31
CA PRO A 369 0.63 -6.12 3.21
C PRO A 369 0.74 -4.59 3.24
N GLY A 370 -0.08 -3.85 2.49
CA GLY A 370 -0.03 -2.38 2.44
C GLY A 370 -0.01 -1.72 3.83
N THR A 371 0.87 -0.74 4.02
CA THR A 371 1.14 -0.09 5.33
C THR A 371 0.27 1.11 5.61
N SER A 372 -0.45 1.63 4.62
CA SER A 372 -1.29 2.80 4.79
C SER A 372 -2.64 2.64 4.10
N VAL A 373 -3.64 3.27 4.69
CA VAL A 373 -4.98 3.40 4.14
C VAL A 373 -5.29 4.88 4.00
N SER A 374 -5.94 5.25 2.91
CA SER A 374 -6.38 6.62 2.68
C SER A 374 -7.81 6.63 2.18
N LEU A 375 -8.56 7.66 2.58
CA LEU A 375 -9.81 8.00 1.90
C LEU A 375 -9.48 8.49 0.49
N VAL A 376 -10.25 8.01 -0.49
CA VAL A 376 -10.09 8.35 -1.90
C VAL A 376 -11.34 8.99 -2.50
N GLU A 377 -12.50 8.81 -1.84
CA GLU A 377 -13.77 9.51 -2.11
C GLU A 377 -14.55 9.66 -0.81
#